data_AF-A0A7C5G6G9-F1
#
_entry.id   AF-A0A7C5G6G9-F1
#
_cell.length_a   1.000
_cell.length_b   1.000
_cell.length_c   1.000
_cell.angle_alpha   90.00
_cell.angle_beta   90.00
_cell.angle_gamma   90.00
#
_symmetry.space_group_name_H-M   'P 1'
#
loop_
_entity.id
_entity.type
_entity.pdbx_description
1 polymer ?
#
loop_
_entity_poly.entity_id
_entity_poly.type
_entity_poly.pdbx_seq_one_letter_code
_entity_poly.pdbx_strand_id
1 'polypeptide(L)'
;MLIFEHSRPGRGARAQWPADPGEPRAIPEAFRRRERPRLPEVSELQVVRHYTRLSQRNFSIDTHFYPLGSCTMKYNPRGANAAAMLPGFLERHPLAPDTVGQGVLACLWELQEMLAAI
;
A
#
# COMPACT_ATOMS: atom_id res chain seq x y z
N MET A 1 6.93 16.23 14.23
CA MET A 1 7.46 16.69 12.95
C MET A 1 6.73 15.96 11.82
N LEU A 2 5.99 16.69 11.01
CA LEU A 2 5.19 16.21 9.90
C LEU A 2 6.04 16.15 8.63
N ILE A 3 5.69 15.28 7.68
CA ILE A 3 6.42 15.18 6.40
C ILE A 3 6.38 16.49 5.60
N PHE A 4 5.34 17.31 5.77
CA PHE A 4 5.18 18.62 5.13
C PHE A 4 6.24 19.64 5.55
N GLU A 5 6.78 19.53 6.76
CA GLU A 5 7.83 20.44 7.26
C GLU A 5 9.18 20.20 6.57
N HIS A 6 9.33 19.06 5.89
CA HIS A 6 10.49 18.74 5.06
C HIS A 6 10.33 19.12 3.59
N SER A 7 9.14 19.59 3.21
CA SER A 7 8.78 19.90 1.83
C SER A 7 9.66 21.02 1.28
N ARG A 8 10.12 20.86 0.05
CA ARG A 8 10.81 21.92 -0.71
C ARG A 8 10.26 21.94 -2.14
N PRO A 9 9.84 23.10 -2.65
CA PRO A 9 9.29 23.21 -4.01
C PRO A 9 10.17 22.53 -5.07
N GLY A 10 9.55 21.73 -5.93
CA GLY A 10 10.18 21.02 -7.05
C GLY A 10 10.93 19.73 -6.66
N ARG A 11 10.90 19.32 -5.38
CA ARG A 11 11.56 18.11 -4.91
C ARG A 11 10.66 16.88 -5.03
N GLY A 12 11.21 15.77 -5.50
CA GLY A 12 10.51 14.50 -5.62
C GLY A 12 11.45 13.35 -5.94
N ALA A 13 10.93 12.13 -5.91
CA ALA A 13 11.60 10.93 -6.38
C ALA A 13 11.54 10.84 -7.92
N ARG A 14 12.36 11.64 -8.62
CA ARG A 14 12.29 11.76 -10.09
C ARG A 14 12.48 10.44 -10.83
N ALA A 15 13.24 9.50 -10.25
CA ALA A 15 13.42 8.16 -10.80
C ALA A 15 12.13 7.33 -10.85
N GLN A 16 11.14 7.67 -10.03
CA GLN A 16 9.83 7.00 -9.96
C GLN A 16 8.76 7.73 -10.78
N TRP A 17 9.10 8.86 -11.41
CA TRP A 17 8.14 9.60 -12.21
C TRP A 17 7.89 8.89 -13.54
N PRO A 18 6.65 8.92 -14.06
CA PRO A 18 6.38 8.45 -15.41
C PRO A 18 7.32 9.16 -16.41
N ALA A 19 7.93 8.38 -17.29
CA ALA A 19 8.83 8.92 -18.33
C ALA A 19 8.09 9.87 -19.29
N ASP A 20 6.82 9.57 -19.55
CA ASP A 20 5.88 10.42 -20.27
C ASP A 20 4.64 10.63 -19.39
N PRO A 21 4.46 11.81 -18.78
CA PRO A 21 3.27 12.11 -17.97
C PRO A 21 2.00 12.28 -18.82
N GLY A 22 2.09 12.19 -20.15
CA GLY A 22 1.01 12.45 -21.09
C GLY A 22 0.68 13.94 -21.21
N GLU A 23 0.08 14.34 -22.32
CA GLU A 23 -0.39 15.72 -22.47
C GLU A 23 -1.73 15.92 -21.72
N PRO A 24 -1.87 16.95 -20.86
CA PRO A 24 -3.14 17.31 -20.25
C PRO A 24 -4.21 17.76 -21.26
N ARG A 25 -3.87 17.82 -22.56
CA ARG A 25 -4.74 18.31 -23.64
C ARG A 25 -5.98 17.45 -23.87
N ALA A 26 -6.00 16.20 -23.42
CA ALA A 26 -7.18 15.33 -23.53
C ALA A 26 -8.34 15.73 -22.60
N ILE A 27 -8.10 16.54 -21.57
CA ILE A 27 -9.12 16.96 -20.60
C ILE A 27 -9.57 18.40 -20.93
N PRO A 28 -10.88 18.66 -21.17
CA PRO A 28 -11.39 20.02 -21.37
C PRO A 28 -11.07 20.95 -20.20
N GLU A 29 -10.78 22.22 -20.48
CA GLU A 29 -10.32 23.19 -19.48
C GLU A 29 -11.25 23.32 -18.27
N ALA A 30 -12.57 23.27 -18.49
CA ALA A 30 -13.57 23.33 -17.43
C ALA A 30 -13.44 22.23 -16.37
N PHE A 31 -12.83 21.09 -16.72
CA PHE A 31 -12.61 19.96 -15.83
C PHE A 31 -11.18 19.89 -15.27
N ARG A 32 -10.29 20.81 -15.66
CA ARG A 32 -8.91 20.82 -15.17
C ARG A 32 -8.84 21.39 -13.77
N ARG A 33 -7.97 20.78 -12.96
CA ARG A 33 -7.67 21.27 -11.62
C ARG A 33 -6.97 22.63 -11.70
N ARG A 34 -7.49 23.62 -10.97
CA ARG A 34 -6.97 25.02 -10.97
C ARG A 34 -5.75 25.21 -10.07
N GLU A 35 -5.66 24.46 -8.99
CA GLU A 35 -4.60 24.58 -7.98
C GLU A 35 -3.92 23.24 -7.75
N ARG A 36 -2.60 23.22 -7.53
CA ARG A 36 -1.89 21.98 -7.21
C ARG A 36 -2.36 21.39 -5.87
N PRO A 37 -2.40 20.06 -5.72
CA PRO A 37 -2.60 19.47 -4.39
C PRO A 37 -1.45 19.83 -3.47
N ARG A 38 -1.77 20.06 -2.19
CA ARG A 38 -0.80 20.31 -1.13
C ARG A 38 -0.13 19.01 -0.68
N LEU A 39 0.51 18.29 -1.60
CA LEU A 39 1.32 17.10 -1.31
C LEU A 39 2.73 17.53 -0.86
N PRO A 40 3.41 16.75 0.01
CA PRO A 40 4.77 17.06 0.40
C PRO A 40 5.73 16.82 -0.77
N GLU A 41 6.62 17.79 -1.01
CA GLU A 41 7.66 17.72 -2.05
C GLU A 41 8.98 17.30 -1.38
N VAL A 42 9.22 16.00 -1.33
CA VAL A 42 10.35 15.37 -0.61
C VAL A 42 11.04 14.33 -1.49
N SER A 43 12.35 14.10 -1.27
CA SER A 43 13.08 13.05 -2.00
C SER A 43 12.76 11.67 -1.44
N GLU A 44 13.04 10.62 -2.22
CA GLU A 44 12.83 9.23 -1.80
C GLU A 44 13.52 8.91 -0.46
N LEU A 45 14.79 9.31 -0.31
CA LEU A 45 15.52 9.12 0.93
C LEU A 45 14.90 9.86 2.13
N GLN A 46 14.28 11.03 1.90
CA GLN A 46 13.55 11.73 2.96
C GLN A 46 12.28 10.98 3.36
N VAL A 47 11.55 10.40 2.39
CA VAL A 47 10.38 9.54 2.65
C VAL A 47 10.78 8.34 3.50
N VAL A 48 11.83 7.61 3.08
CA VAL A 48 12.36 6.45 3.82
C VAL A 48 12.73 6.86 5.25
N ARG A 49 13.56 7.89 5.41
CA ARG A 49 13.97 8.38 6.74
C ARG A 49 12.78 8.82 7.61
N HIS A 50 11.79 9.46 7.01
CA HIS A 50 10.61 9.93 7.74
C HIS A 50 9.82 8.74 8.30
N TYR A 51 9.44 7.78 7.45
CA TYR A 51 8.61 6.65 7.87
C TYR A 51 9.38 5.63 8.73
N THR A 52 10.69 5.44 8.53
CA THR A 52 11.52 4.64 9.44
C THR A 52 11.58 5.27 10.84
N ARG A 53 11.74 6.60 10.95
CA ARG A 53 11.71 7.26 12.27
C ARG A 53 10.32 7.24 12.89
N LEU A 54 9.27 7.33 12.07
CA LEU A 54 7.90 7.25 12.55
C LEU A 54 7.58 5.85 13.10
N SER A 55 8.05 4.79 12.44
CA SER A 55 7.84 3.42 12.91
C SER A 55 8.54 3.14 14.25
N GLN A 56 9.72 3.72 14.48
CA GLN A 56 10.43 3.63 15.77
C GLN A 56 9.71 4.34 16.92
N ARG A 57 8.74 5.23 16.61
CA ARG A 57 7.90 5.90 17.60
C ARG A 57 6.57 5.17 17.83
N ASN A 58 6.35 4.05 17.16
CA ASN A 58 5.13 3.26 17.28
C ASN A 58 5.33 2.09 18.26
N PHE A 59 4.35 1.87 19.13
CA PHE A 59 4.29 0.67 19.96
C PHE A 59 3.58 -0.43 19.16
N SER A 60 4.29 -1.52 18.84
CA SER A 60 3.80 -2.57 17.94
C SER A 60 3.97 -3.97 18.52
N ILE A 61 3.14 -4.91 18.06
CA ILE A 61 3.21 -6.33 18.43
C ILE A 61 4.53 -7.00 18.04
N ASP A 62 5.19 -6.50 16.99
CA ASP A 62 6.48 -7.02 16.53
C ASP A 62 7.63 -6.74 17.50
N THR A 63 7.44 -5.78 18.40
CA THR A 63 8.51 -5.27 19.29
C THR A 63 8.15 -5.36 20.77
N HIS A 64 6.87 -5.52 21.11
CA HIS A 64 6.38 -5.49 22.47
C HIS A 64 5.30 -6.55 22.71
N PHE A 65 5.16 -6.94 23.98
CA PHE A 65 3.99 -7.70 24.41
C PHE A 65 2.74 -6.82 24.37
N TYR A 66 1.64 -7.34 23.79
CA TYR A 66 0.47 -6.55 23.41
C TYR A 66 -0.85 -7.16 23.94
N PRO A 67 -1.11 -7.18 25.26
CA PRO A 67 -2.23 -7.89 25.88
C PRO A 67 -3.55 -7.13 25.81
N LEU A 68 -4.05 -6.88 24.60
CA LEU A 68 -5.37 -6.26 24.40
C LEU A 68 -6.46 -7.33 24.35
N GLY A 69 -7.32 -7.33 25.37
CA GLY A 69 -8.50 -8.19 25.43
C GLY A 69 -9.42 -7.98 24.22
N SER A 70 -10.06 -9.04 23.77
CA SER A 70 -10.95 -9.07 22.59
C SER A 70 -10.28 -8.79 21.22
N CYS A 71 -9.02 -8.36 21.17
CA CYS A 71 -8.33 -8.03 19.91
C CYS A 71 -7.53 -9.20 19.32
N THR A 72 -7.29 -10.27 20.10
CA THR A 72 -6.46 -11.43 19.69
C THR A 72 -5.15 -10.99 19.04
N MET A 73 -4.38 -10.17 19.76
CA MET A 73 -3.06 -9.67 19.32
C MET A 73 -2.02 -10.79 19.34
N LYS A 74 -2.18 -11.76 18.44
CA LYS A 74 -1.29 -12.90 18.21
C LYS A 74 -0.20 -12.56 17.19
N TYR A 75 0.85 -13.37 17.16
CA TYR A 75 1.90 -13.25 16.14
C TYR A 75 1.34 -13.20 14.71
N ASN A 76 1.88 -12.30 13.89
CA ASN A 76 1.59 -12.16 12.46
C ASN A 76 2.71 -12.85 11.64
N PRO A 77 2.51 -14.07 11.11
CA PRO A 77 3.56 -14.80 10.41
C PRO A 77 4.08 -14.07 9.17
N ARG A 78 5.41 -13.92 9.07
CA ARG A 78 6.03 -13.29 7.89
C ARG A 78 5.76 -14.08 6.60
N GLY A 79 5.61 -15.40 6.70
CA GLY A 79 5.22 -16.27 5.59
C GLY A 79 3.83 -15.95 5.03
N ALA A 80 2.87 -15.57 5.90
CA ALA A 80 1.53 -15.17 5.44
C ALA A 80 1.59 -13.87 4.63
N ASN A 81 2.37 -12.89 5.08
CA ASN A 81 2.59 -11.67 4.30
C ASN A 81 3.29 -11.96 2.97
N ALA A 82 4.31 -12.82 2.97
CA ALA A 82 5.00 -13.21 1.74
C ALA A 82 4.05 -13.89 0.73
N ALA A 83 3.18 -14.78 1.18
CA ALA A 83 2.16 -15.41 0.33
C ALA A 83 1.16 -14.39 -0.23
N ALA A 84 0.73 -13.42 0.57
CA ALA A 84 -0.17 -12.35 0.12
C ALA A 84 0.47 -11.41 -0.91
N MET A 85 1.80 -11.33 -0.97
CA MET A 85 2.55 -10.50 -1.92
C MET A 85 2.85 -11.22 -3.25
N LEU A 86 2.34 -12.42 -3.48
CA LEU A 86 2.52 -13.08 -4.79
C LEU A 86 1.81 -12.26 -5.89
N PRO A 87 2.41 -12.11 -7.09
CA PRO A 87 1.83 -11.31 -8.17
C PRO A 87 0.40 -11.74 -8.55
N GLY A 88 0.12 -13.05 -8.51
CA GLY A 88 -1.22 -13.58 -8.78
C GLY A 88 -2.31 -13.10 -7.82
N PHE A 89 -1.95 -12.64 -6.62
CA PHE A 89 -2.86 -11.96 -5.69
C PHE A 89 -2.81 -10.43 -5.85
N LEU A 90 -1.62 -9.83 -5.96
CA LEU A 90 -1.46 -8.37 -6.02
C LEU A 90 -2.05 -7.73 -7.28
N GLU A 91 -1.95 -8.40 -8.43
CA GLU A 91 -2.29 -7.84 -9.74
C GLU A 91 -3.66 -8.32 -10.25
N ARG A 92 -4.43 -9.01 -9.42
CA ARG A 92 -5.74 -9.54 -9.79
C ARG A 92 -6.80 -8.44 -9.80
N HIS A 93 -7.30 -8.11 -10.97
CA HIS A 93 -8.54 -7.34 -11.07
C HIS A 93 -9.73 -8.21 -10.65
N PRO A 94 -10.64 -7.77 -9.76
CA PRO A 94 -11.74 -8.59 -9.25
C PRO A 94 -12.74 -9.04 -10.34
N LEU A 95 -12.91 -8.25 -11.41
CA LEU A 95 -13.81 -8.57 -12.53
C LEU A 95 -13.15 -9.26 -13.74
N ALA A 96 -11.85 -9.60 -13.69
CA ALA A 96 -11.28 -10.33 -14.83
C ALA A 96 -11.84 -11.77 -14.88
N PRO A 97 -11.90 -12.41 -16.07
CA PRO A 97 -12.56 -13.71 -16.23
C PRO A 97 -12.06 -14.79 -15.26
N ASP A 98 -12.93 -15.73 -14.89
CA ASP A 98 -12.59 -16.81 -13.96
C ASP A 98 -11.48 -17.72 -14.50
N THR A 99 -11.38 -17.84 -15.82
CA THR A 99 -10.36 -18.64 -16.51
C THR A 99 -8.94 -18.21 -16.19
N VAL A 100 -8.73 -16.94 -15.82
CA VAL A 100 -7.41 -16.39 -15.45
C VAL A 100 -7.23 -16.24 -13.93
N GLY A 101 -8.22 -16.69 -13.14
CA GLY A 101 -8.25 -16.51 -11.68
C GLY A 101 -8.29 -17.80 -10.86
N GLN A 102 -8.13 -18.97 -11.49
CA GLN A 102 -8.36 -20.26 -10.83
C GLN A 102 -7.52 -20.49 -9.57
N GLY A 103 -6.27 -20.01 -9.51
CA GLY A 103 -5.45 -20.14 -8.31
C GLY A 103 -6.04 -19.39 -7.09
N VAL A 104 -6.50 -18.15 -7.29
CA VAL A 104 -7.16 -17.37 -6.23
C VAL A 104 -8.49 -18.02 -5.83
N LEU A 105 -9.27 -18.47 -6.82
CA LEU A 105 -10.55 -19.14 -6.58
C LEU A 105 -10.37 -20.45 -5.79
N ALA A 106 -9.33 -21.22 -6.09
CA ALA A 106 -8.98 -22.42 -5.32
C ALA A 106 -8.66 -22.06 -3.87
N CYS A 107 -7.83 -21.04 -3.61
CA CYS A 107 -7.53 -20.61 -2.24
C CYS A 107 -8.78 -20.15 -1.47
N LEU A 108 -9.70 -19.43 -2.13
CA LEU A 108 -10.96 -19.00 -1.52
C LEU A 108 -11.86 -20.19 -1.20
N TRP A 109 -11.97 -21.14 -2.14
CA TRP A 109 -12.74 -22.36 -1.96
C TRP A 109 -12.18 -23.24 -0.83
N GLU A 110 -10.87 -23.48 -0.82
CA GLU A 110 -10.23 -24.25 0.24
C GLU A 110 -10.40 -23.57 1.61
N LEU A 111 -10.28 -22.24 1.67
CA LEU A 111 -10.47 -21.48 2.90
C LEU A 111 -11.90 -21.61 3.44
N GLN A 112 -12.95 -21.50 2.61
CA GLN A 112 -14.33 -21.67 3.08
C GLN A 112 -14.57 -23.08 3.63
N GLU A 113 -14.01 -24.12 3.01
CA GLU A 113 -14.19 -25.50 3.47
C GLU A 113 -13.47 -25.72 4.81
N MET A 114 -12.25 -25.17 4.96
CA MET A 114 -11.51 -25.22 6.23
C MET A 114 -12.26 -24.52 7.36
N LEU A 115 -12.89 -23.37 7.08
CA LEU A 115 -13.65 -22.62 8.08
C LEU A 115 -15.00 -23.27 8.41
N ALA A 116 -15.66 -23.88 7.44
CA ALA A 116 -16.94 -24.59 7.64
C ALA A 116 -16.79 -25.91 8.41
N ALA A 117 -15.59 -26.51 8.38
CA ALA A 117 -15.27 -27.73 9.12
C ALA A 117 -14.98 -27.52 10.62
N ILE A 118 -14.97 -26.26 11.09
CA ILE A 118 -14.74 -25.86 12.48
C ILE A 118 -16.07 -25.47 13.12
#